data_AF-A0A522N0X6-F1
#
_entry.id   AF-A0A522N0X6-F1
#
_cell.length_a   1.000
_cell.length_b   1.000
_cell.length_c   1.000
_cell.angle_alpha   90.00
_cell.angle_beta   90.00
_cell.angle_gamma   90.00
#
_symmetry.space_group_name_H-M   'P 1'
#
loop_
_entity.id
_entity.type
_entity.pdbx_description
1 polymer ?
#
loop_
_entity_poly.entity_id
_entity_poly.type
_entity_poly.pdbx_seq_one_letter_code
_entity_poly.pdbx_strand_id
1 'polypeptide(L)'
;MAPSTANSVSTSPDPLRAVWIRCRCANSPERRRSPGFSTRRRYPTASSSPTASPVSQGGPMLQWLEERTGIVGQIKTFLTEDVPGGASYWYVFGSATMVALVIQIVTGIFLTFYYAPSAATAWESTKFIYDKVNFGEFVIGVHYWGASVMIALVALHLLQVLIWGAYKKPREIMWVVGVILFLFTLVMGLTGYLLPWDLNAYFASQVAINISGSAPILGEWVKGFLQDGPSMGTLTVNRFFGIHVWLVPALLVLLAVGHLTIFRHNGAAGPAADKPPTRKPGRFWPNQLFMDTLVSVAAFAIMVILAIVAPPELLNKADPNNSTFVPSPAWYFLSLYGILRLAPPSMEVVATIVVPTLFLLVLLLLPWIDRNPSRVISRRPFIVGITVLMVLGIIGTGIYGQAAINQAAEQSGGNVGICADACGHEQAVAANAGSPLLAGKAVYLQKCAACHNASGAGIAGTFPPLAKNSLVTGDPKAVIDIVVKGKTGPITVDGKPYNGAMPAWKGQLTNAQIASVVTYIRNDWGNKASPVTEAQVAAEAK
;
A
#
# COMPACT_ATOMS: atom_id res chain seq x y z
N MET A 1 -1.39 67.35 -67.73
CA MET A 1 -1.14 66.21 -66.81
C MET A 1 -2.41 66.00 -65.99
N ALA A 2 -3.00 64.82 -66.15
CA ALA A 2 -4.22 64.35 -65.52
C ALA A 2 -3.90 63.65 -64.16
N PRO A 3 -4.89 63.23 -63.34
CA PRO A 3 -6.01 64.05 -62.81
C PRO A 3 -6.54 63.63 -61.38
N SER A 4 -7.47 64.44 -60.82
CA SER A 4 -8.82 64.06 -60.23
C SER A 4 -8.91 63.06 -59.04
N THR A 5 -9.79 63.09 -58.01
CA THR A 5 -11.07 63.76 -57.57
C THR A 5 -11.41 63.20 -56.15
N ALA A 6 -11.85 63.95 -55.12
CA ALA A 6 -13.21 64.44 -54.72
C ALA A 6 -13.94 63.64 -53.59
N ASN A 7 -14.41 64.38 -52.54
CA ASN A 7 -15.72 64.40 -51.81
C ASN A 7 -16.32 63.09 -51.18
N SER A 8 -17.12 63.01 -50.08
CA SER A 8 -17.75 63.92 -49.09
C SER A 8 -18.73 63.13 -48.14
N VAL A 9 -19.21 63.73 -47.01
CA VAL A 9 -20.49 63.49 -46.23
C VAL A 9 -20.53 62.31 -45.22
N SER A 10 -21.28 62.25 -44.09
CA SER A 10 -21.79 63.15 -43.01
C SER A 10 -22.66 62.32 -42.00
N THR A 11 -22.79 62.79 -40.74
CA THR A 11 -23.93 62.71 -39.75
C THR A 11 -24.37 61.42 -38.99
N SER A 12 -24.65 61.65 -37.69
CA SER A 12 -25.36 60.86 -36.63
C SER A 12 -26.91 61.03 -36.72
N PRO A 13 -27.81 60.81 -35.70
CA PRO A 13 -27.83 60.06 -34.41
C PRO A 13 -29.16 59.24 -34.12
N ASP A 14 -29.24 58.63 -32.91
CA ASP A 14 -30.39 58.50 -31.96
C ASP A 14 -31.54 57.44 -31.99
N PRO A 15 -32.16 57.11 -30.80
CA PRO A 15 -33.08 55.99 -30.52
C PRO A 15 -34.56 56.38 -30.24
N LEU A 16 -35.52 55.45 -30.37
CA LEU A 16 -36.96 55.60 -30.05
C LEU A 16 -37.60 54.21 -29.80
N ARG A 17 -38.73 53.96 -29.10
CA ARG A 17 -39.60 54.57 -28.08
C ARG A 17 -40.67 53.51 -27.72
N ALA A 18 -41.27 53.61 -26.53
CA ALA A 18 -42.42 52.83 -26.08
C ALA A 18 -43.74 53.22 -26.78
N VAL A 19 -44.68 52.27 -26.92
CA VAL A 19 -46.09 52.52 -27.28
C VAL A 19 -47.03 51.58 -26.50
N TRP A 20 -48.02 52.17 -25.83
CA TRP A 20 -49.17 51.53 -25.18
C TRP A 20 -50.39 51.62 -26.10
N ILE A 21 -51.17 50.53 -26.30
CA ILE A 21 -52.58 50.62 -26.79
C ILE A 21 -53.48 49.55 -26.12
N ARG A 22 -54.72 49.99 -25.85
CA ARG A 22 -55.82 49.51 -24.99
C ARG A 22 -56.57 48.23 -25.42
N CYS A 23 -57.27 47.64 -24.44
CA CYS A 23 -58.32 46.62 -24.54
C CYS A 23 -59.51 46.99 -25.45
N ARG A 24 -60.16 45.95 -26.02
CA ARG A 24 -61.56 45.99 -26.49
C ARG A 24 -62.20 44.60 -26.36
N CYS A 25 -63.33 44.51 -25.65
CA CYS A 25 -64.23 43.35 -25.58
C CYS A 25 -65.31 43.44 -26.66
N ALA A 26 -65.73 42.32 -27.26
CA ALA A 26 -67.12 42.01 -27.67
C ALA A 26 -67.26 40.60 -28.31
N ASN A 27 -68.20 39.80 -27.75
CA ASN A 27 -69.19 38.87 -28.35
C ASN A 27 -68.78 37.93 -29.51
N SER A 28 -69.15 36.64 -29.61
CA SER A 28 -69.95 35.65 -28.86
C SER A 28 -69.83 34.28 -29.63
N PRO A 29 -70.73 33.29 -29.53
CA PRO A 29 -70.56 32.02 -28.80
C PRO A 29 -70.41 30.77 -29.70
N GLU A 30 -69.69 29.73 -29.27
CA GLU A 30 -69.98 28.37 -29.77
C GLU A 30 -69.60 27.26 -28.80
N ARG A 31 -70.55 26.34 -28.63
CA ARG A 31 -70.53 25.19 -27.72
C ARG A 31 -69.62 24.09 -28.27
N ARG A 32 -68.74 23.51 -27.43
CA ARG A 32 -68.52 22.05 -27.39
C ARG A 32 -68.25 21.60 -25.96
N ARG A 33 -69.01 20.61 -25.50
CA ARG A 33 -68.87 19.95 -24.18
C ARG A 33 -67.92 18.74 -24.28
N SER A 34 -67.15 18.56 -23.20
CA SER A 34 -66.54 17.31 -22.67
C SER A 34 -65.18 16.83 -23.24
N PRO A 35 -64.36 16.10 -22.45
CA PRO A 35 -63.97 16.31 -21.05
C PRO A 35 -62.43 16.20 -20.87
N GLY A 36 -61.79 17.21 -20.27
CA GLY A 36 -60.35 17.20 -19.98
C GLY A 36 -60.06 16.95 -18.51
N PHE A 37 -59.47 15.80 -18.23
CA PHE A 37 -59.00 15.34 -16.92
C PHE A 37 -58.12 16.40 -16.21
N SER A 38 -58.63 17.02 -15.15
CA SER A 38 -57.87 17.94 -14.29
C SER A 38 -57.76 17.32 -12.90
N THR A 39 -56.73 16.52 -12.66
CA THR A 39 -56.25 16.25 -11.29
C THR A 39 -55.10 17.21 -10.98
N ARG A 40 -55.45 18.43 -10.55
CA ARG A 40 -54.50 19.29 -9.83
C ARG A 40 -54.18 18.60 -8.50
N ARG A 41 -53.05 17.89 -8.47
CA ARG A 41 -52.46 17.36 -7.24
C ARG A 41 -51.99 18.57 -6.41
N ARG A 42 -52.76 18.95 -5.38
CA ARG A 42 -52.30 19.88 -4.34
C ARG A 42 -51.10 19.25 -3.65
N TYR A 43 -49.95 19.89 -3.70
CA TYR A 43 -48.88 19.65 -2.74
C TYR A 43 -49.34 20.19 -1.39
N PRO A 44 -49.36 19.39 -0.30
CA PRO A 44 -49.53 19.95 1.02
C PRO A 44 -48.23 20.65 1.41
N THR A 45 -48.31 21.95 1.66
CA THR A 45 -47.33 22.72 2.43
C THR A 45 -47.30 22.17 3.85
N ALA A 46 -46.29 21.39 4.19
CA ALA A 46 -46.05 20.92 5.54
C ALA A 46 -45.17 21.94 6.29
N SER A 47 -45.81 22.88 6.99
CA SER A 47 -45.23 23.50 8.18
C SER A 47 -45.70 22.70 9.38
N SER A 48 -44.93 21.70 9.77
CA SER A 48 -45.09 21.03 11.06
C SER A 48 -43.71 20.71 11.60
N SER A 49 -43.39 21.30 12.75
CA SER A 49 -42.29 20.90 13.62
C SER A 49 -42.25 19.37 13.75
N PRO A 50 -41.06 18.73 13.79
CA PRO A 50 -40.97 17.28 13.87
C PRO A 50 -41.39 16.83 15.27
N THR A 51 -42.68 16.57 15.48
CA THR A 51 -43.14 15.76 16.60
C THR A 51 -42.65 14.35 16.35
N ALA A 52 -41.70 13.91 17.18
CA ALA A 52 -41.27 12.53 17.25
C ALA A 52 -42.50 11.62 17.37
N SER A 53 -42.73 10.78 16.36
CA SER A 53 -43.74 9.73 16.44
C SER A 53 -43.35 8.78 17.59
N PRO A 54 -44.24 8.48 18.55
CA PRO A 54 -43.93 7.52 19.60
C PRO A 54 -43.71 6.15 18.93
N VAL A 55 -42.61 5.48 19.24
CA VAL A 55 -42.40 4.07 18.89
C VAL A 55 -43.39 3.24 19.72
N SER A 56 -44.67 3.21 19.34
CA SER A 56 -45.77 2.64 20.14
C SER A 56 -45.90 1.11 20.04
N GLN A 57 -44.85 0.40 19.60
CA GLN A 57 -44.89 -1.05 19.36
C GLN A 57 -43.78 -1.84 20.06
N GLY A 58 -43.13 -1.27 21.08
CA GLY A 58 -42.17 -1.98 21.93
C GLY A 58 -42.73 -2.27 23.32
N GLY A 59 -42.27 -3.34 23.97
CA GLY A 59 -42.58 -3.58 25.39
C GLY A 59 -42.08 -2.44 26.30
N PRO A 60 -42.50 -2.39 27.58
CA PRO A 60 -42.21 -1.28 28.49
C PRO A 60 -40.73 -0.89 28.58
N MET A 61 -39.83 -1.89 28.50
CA MET A 61 -38.38 -1.67 28.51
C MET A 61 -37.85 -0.99 27.25
N LEU A 62 -38.39 -1.31 26.07
CA LEU A 62 -37.98 -0.68 24.81
C LEU A 62 -38.43 0.78 24.75
N GLN A 63 -39.61 1.08 25.29
CA GLN A 63 -40.08 2.45 25.41
C GLN A 63 -39.23 3.25 26.40
N TRP A 64 -38.92 2.68 27.57
CA TRP A 64 -38.01 3.29 28.55
C TRP A 64 -36.64 3.64 27.94
N LEU A 65 -36.11 2.76 27.07
CA LEU A 65 -34.84 2.95 26.41
C LEU A 65 -34.93 4.02 25.30
N GLU A 66 -36.00 4.01 24.52
CA GLU A 66 -36.26 5.00 23.47
C GLU A 66 -36.35 6.41 24.06
N GLU A 67 -37.07 6.59 25.16
CA GLU A 67 -37.23 7.88 25.84
C GLU A 67 -35.89 8.47 26.33
N ARG A 68 -34.89 7.63 26.61
CA ARG A 68 -33.59 8.05 27.14
C ARG A 68 -32.51 8.20 26.08
N THR A 69 -32.55 7.35 25.06
CA THR A 69 -31.44 7.21 24.10
C THR A 69 -31.83 7.45 22.65
N GLY A 70 -33.11 7.32 22.31
CA GLY A 70 -33.59 7.32 20.92
C GLY A 70 -33.05 6.16 20.06
N ILE A 71 -32.37 5.17 20.67
CA ILE A 71 -31.64 4.15 19.92
C ILE A 71 -32.59 3.15 19.24
N VAL A 72 -33.78 2.93 19.80
CA VAL A 72 -34.75 1.97 19.25
C VAL A 72 -35.32 2.51 17.94
N GLY A 73 -35.65 3.81 17.91
CA GLY A 73 -36.07 4.50 16.69
C GLY A 73 -34.98 4.50 15.62
N GLN A 74 -33.72 4.77 16.00
CA GLN A 74 -32.59 4.76 15.08
C GLN A 74 -32.35 3.36 14.47
N ILE A 75 -32.37 2.31 15.30
CA ILE A 75 -32.22 0.91 14.85
C ILE A 75 -33.38 0.52 13.93
N LYS A 76 -34.63 0.85 14.30
CA LYS A 76 -35.81 0.56 13.45
C LYS A 76 -35.69 1.23 12.09
N THR A 77 -35.30 2.51 12.08
CA THR A 77 -35.11 3.28 10.85
C THR A 77 -34.04 2.63 9.97
N PHE A 78 -32.92 2.23 10.56
CA PHE A 78 -31.84 1.50 9.87
C PHE A 78 -32.32 0.15 9.30
N LEU A 79 -33.00 -0.68 10.09
CA LEU A 79 -33.45 -2.00 9.65
C LEU A 79 -34.53 -1.92 8.55
N THR A 80 -35.34 -0.88 8.56
CA THR A 80 -36.43 -0.70 7.59
C THR A 80 -36.07 0.16 6.37
N GLU A 81 -34.80 0.56 6.24
CA GLU A 81 -34.32 1.31 5.09
C GLU A 81 -34.53 0.52 3.79
N ASP A 82 -35.06 1.17 2.76
CA ASP A 82 -35.29 0.55 1.46
C ASP A 82 -33.98 0.46 0.69
N VAL A 83 -33.64 -0.74 0.20
CA VAL A 83 -32.50 -1.00 -0.68
C VAL A 83 -32.91 -0.74 -2.12
N PRO A 84 -32.34 0.28 -2.79
CA PRO A 84 -32.63 0.58 -4.19
C PRO A 84 -32.32 -0.62 -5.10
N GLY A 85 -33.32 -1.08 -5.86
CA GLY A 85 -33.23 -2.27 -6.73
C GLY A 85 -33.37 -3.62 -6.01
N GLY A 86 -33.70 -3.62 -4.73
CA GLY A 86 -33.90 -4.82 -3.92
C GLY A 86 -32.59 -5.47 -3.45
N ALA A 87 -32.75 -6.50 -2.61
CA ALA A 87 -31.63 -7.23 -2.04
C ALA A 87 -30.78 -7.94 -3.12
N SER A 88 -29.46 -7.91 -2.95
CA SER A 88 -28.51 -8.45 -3.91
C SER A 88 -27.20 -8.87 -3.25
N TYR A 89 -26.66 -10.01 -3.69
CA TYR A 89 -25.31 -10.45 -3.33
C TYR A 89 -24.21 -9.48 -3.78
N TRP A 90 -24.49 -8.59 -4.73
CA TRP A 90 -23.52 -7.55 -5.08
C TRP A 90 -23.32 -6.53 -3.97
N TYR A 91 -24.22 -6.37 -2.99
CA TYR A 91 -24.05 -5.37 -1.93
C TYR A 91 -23.29 -5.87 -0.69
N VAL A 92 -22.95 -7.15 -0.64
CA VAL A 92 -22.45 -7.82 0.58
C VAL A 92 -20.96 -7.60 0.87
N PHE A 93 -20.15 -7.21 -0.13
CA PHE A 93 -18.69 -7.16 0.04
C PHE A 93 -18.26 -6.06 1.04
N GLY A 94 -19.01 -4.96 1.11
CA GLY A 94 -18.75 -3.89 2.08
C GLY A 94 -19.03 -4.33 3.53
N SER A 95 -20.14 -5.02 3.79
CA SER A 95 -20.48 -5.54 5.12
C SER A 95 -19.54 -6.68 5.54
N ALA A 96 -19.20 -7.60 4.62
CA ALA A 96 -18.21 -8.64 4.90
C ALA A 96 -16.82 -8.06 5.23
N THR A 97 -16.40 -7.01 4.53
CA THR A 97 -15.15 -6.29 4.84
C THR A 97 -15.18 -5.67 6.25
N MET A 98 -16.30 -5.09 6.65
CA MET A 98 -16.46 -4.53 8.01
C MET A 98 -16.33 -5.60 9.08
N VAL A 99 -16.93 -6.78 8.87
CA VAL A 99 -16.78 -7.93 9.77
C VAL A 99 -15.33 -8.39 9.84
N ALA A 100 -14.64 -8.47 8.69
CA ALA A 100 -13.21 -8.81 8.66
C ALA A 100 -12.35 -7.80 9.42
N LEU A 101 -12.62 -6.48 9.28
CA LEU A 101 -11.95 -5.43 10.05
C LEU A 101 -12.13 -5.61 11.56
N VAL A 102 -13.36 -5.90 12.02
CA VAL A 102 -13.63 -6.14 13.44
C VAL A 102 -12.86 -7.36 13.95
N ILE A 103 -12.85 -8.46 13.18
CA ILE A 103 -12.09 -9.66 13.52
C ILE A 103 -10.59 -9.35 13.62
N GLN A 104 -10.04 -8.58 12.68
CA GLN A 104 -8.63 -8.17 12.70
C GLN A 104 -8.29 -7.35 13.95
N ILE A 105 -9.15 -6.40 14.33
CA ILE A 105 -8.94 -5.59 15.55
C ILE A 105 -8.98 -6.48 16.79
N VAL A 106 -10.01 -7.33 16.92
CA VAL A 106 -10.19 -8.18 18.11
C VAL A 106 -9.03 -9.18 18.26
N THR A 107 -8.67 -9.87 17.17
CA THR A 107 -7.53 -10.81 17.19
C THR A 107 -6.21 -10.10 17.44
N GLY A 108 -5.99 -8.94 16.81
CA GLY A 108 -4.80 -8.11 17.05
C GLY A 108 -4.66 -7.71 18.52
N ILE A 109 -5.74 -7.27 19.17
CA ILE A 109 -5.74 -6.93 20.60
C ILE A 109 -5.30 -8.15 21.43
N PHE A 110 -5.85 -9.33 21.18
CA PHE A 110 -5.46 -10.55 21.91
C PHE A 110 -3.98 -10.91 21.73
N LEU A 111 -3.43 -10.71 20.53
CA LEU A 111 -2.00 -10.94 20.27
C LEU A 111 -1.11 -9.95 21.04
N THR A 112 -1.54 -8.69 21.21
CA THR A 112 -0.74 -7.70 21.93
C THR A 112 -0.54 -7.99 23.42
N PHE A 113 -1.39 -8.82 24.04
CA PHE A 113 -1.20 -9.24 25.43
C PHE A 113 0.05 -10.12 25.65
N TYR A 114 0.58 -10.74 24.59
CA TYR A 114 1.70 -11.66 24.67
C TYR A 114 2.91 -11.21 23.84
N TYR A 115 2.71 -10.35 22.84
CA TYR A 115 3.76 -9.92 21.92
C TYR A 115 4.71 -8.89 22.55
N ALA A 116 6.03 -9.07 22.35
CA ALA A 116 7.07 -8.19 22.87
C ALA A 116 7.85 -7.50 21.72
N PRO A 117 7.63 -6.18 21.46
CA PRO A 117 8.15 -5.48 20.28
C PRO A 117 9.63 -5.09 20.39
N SER A 118 10.53 -6.06 20.26
CA SER A 118 11.98 -5.84 20.18
C SER A 118 12.66 -6.85 19.28
N ALA A 119 13.74 -6.48 18.58
CA ALA A 119 14.48 -7.42 17.72
C ALA A 119 15.04 -8.63 18.50
N ALA A 120 15.21 -8.49 19.82
CA ALA A 120 15.67 -9.56 20.69
C ALA A 120 14.56 -10.52 21.15
N THR A 121 13.28 -10.11 21.14
CA THR A 121 12.16 -10.86 21.76
C THR A 121 10.94 -11.03 20.87
N ALA A 122 10.86 -10.34 19.74
CA ALA A 122 9.68 -10.36 18.85
C ALA A 122 9.43 -11.78 18.33
N TRP A 123 10.47 -12.45 17.85
CA TRP A 123 10.38 -13.83 17.39
C TRP A 123 10.08 -14.80 18.54
N GLU A 124 10.74 -14.66 19.69
CA GLU A 124 10.51 -15.51 20.87
C GLU A 124 9.08 -15.39 21.40
N SER A 125 8.55 -14.17 21.48
CA SER A 125 7.17 -13.92 21.92
C SER A 125 6.15 -14.43 20.91
N THR A 126 6.41 -14.30 19.60
CA THR A 126 5.56 -14.88 18.55
C THR A 126 5.55 -16.41 18.64
N LYS A 127 6.71 -17.04 18.81
CA LYS A 127 6.83 -18.48 19.04
C LYS A 127 6.15 -18.93 20.32
N PHE A 128 6.21 -18.14 21.39
CA PHE A 128 5.50 -18.42 22.63
C PHE A 128 3.98 -18.41 22.44
N ILE A 129 3.44 -17.45 21.69
CA ILE A 129 2.01 -17.44 21.34
C ILE A 129 1.66 -18.70 20.55
N TYR A 130 2.49 -19.08 19.58
CA TYR A 130 2.28 -20.26 18.76
C TYR A 130 2.26 -21.56 19.59
N ASP A 131 3.28 -21.79 20.41
CA ASP A 131 3.52 -23.10 21.04
C ASP A 131 2.90 -23.26 22.44
N LYS A 132 2.69 -22.16 23.17
CA LYS A 132 2.42 -22.20 24.63
C LYS A 132 1.11 -21.57 25.05
N VAL A 133 0.59 -20.58 24.32
CA VAL A 133 -0.67 -19.93 24.66
C VAL A 133 -1.84 -20.79 24.21
N ASN A 134 -2.82 -20.99 25.10
CA ASN A 134 -4.05 -21.72 24.75
C ASN A 134 -4.76 -21.02 23.59
N PHE A 135 -5.03 -21.76 22.51
CA PHE A 135 -5.57 -21.24 21.26
C PHE A 135 -4.71 -20.16 20.57
N GLY A 136 -3.45 -19.98 20.97
CA GLY A 136 -2.58 -18.94 20.42
C GLY A 136 -2.28 -19.12 18.93
N GLU A 137 -1.94 -20.34 18.50
CA GLU A 137 -1.80 -20.71 17.08
C GLU A 137 -3.07 -20.38 16.28
N PHE A 138 -4.24 -20.70 16.82
CA PHE A 138 -5.52 -20.41 16.16
C PHE A 138 -5.76 -18.90 16.03
N VAL A 139 -5.51 -18.11 17.08
CA VAL A 139 -5.69 -16.65 17.04
C VAL A 139 -4.70 -16.00 16.06
N ILE A 140 -3.44 -16.44 16.04
CA ILE A 140 -2.46 -16.02 15.04
C ILE A 140 -2.95 -16.40 13.63
N GLY A 141 -3.44 -17.63 13.45
CA GLY A 141 -3.95 -18.12 12.17
C GLY A 141 -5.13 -17.30 11.66
N VAL A 142 -6.11 -16.98 12.50
CA VAL A 142 -7.25 -16.14 12.13
C VAL A 142 -6.80 -14.70 11.84
N HIS A 143 -5.83 -14.16 12.58
CA HIS A 143 -5.28 -12.84 12.29
C HIS A 143 -4.57 -12.81 10.93
N TYR A 144 -3.69 -13.78 10.66
CA TYR A 144 -2.93 -13.93 9.42
C TYR A 144 -3.85 -14.14 8.19
N TRP A 145 -4.73 -15.13 8.24
CA TRP A 145 -5.65 -15.41 7.12
C TRP A 145 -6.73 -14.36 6.99
N GLY A 146 -7.16 -13.77 8.11
CA GLY A 146 -8.11 -12.66 8.11
C GLY A 146 -7.58 -11.42 7.39
N ALA A 147 -6.27 -11.14 7.45
CA ALA A 147 -5.66 -10.06 6.67
C ALA A 147 -5.78 -10.34 5.16
N SER A 148 -5.49 -11.57 4.73
CA SER A 148 -5.64 -11.99 3.33
C SER A 148 -7.10 -11.91 2.85
N VAL A 149 -8.04 -12.44 3.64
CA VAL A 149 -9.47 -12.39 3.30
C VAL A 149 -9.98 -10.95 3.29
N MET A 150 -9.56 -10.10 4.23
CA MET A 150 -9.93 -8.68 4.25
C MET A 150 -9.45 -7.95 2.99
N ILE A 151 -8.18 -8.12 2.59
CA ILE A 151 -7.64 -7.50 1.37
C ILE A 151 -8.40 -7.99 0.12
N ALA A 152 -8.69 -9.29 0.04
CA ALA A 152 -9.50 -9.83 -1.05
C ALA A 152 -10.92 -9.23 -1.09
N LEU A 153 -11.58 -9.12 0.07
CA LEU A 153 -12.93 -8.53 0.17
C LEU A 153 -12.94 -7.04 -0.19
N VAL A 154 -11.95 -6.25 0.24
CA VAL A 154 -11.84 -4.84 -0.16
C VAL A 154 -11.60 -4.72 -1.67
N ALA A 155 -10.74 -5.58 -2.25
CA ALA A 155 -10.51 -5.58 -3.70
C ALA A 155 -11.78 -5.93 -4.49
N LEU A 156 -12.54 -6.95 -4.04
CA LEU A 156 -13.83 -7.31 -4.63
C LEU A 156 -14.86 -6.19 -4.47
N HIS A 157 -14.88 -5.52 -3.32
CA HIS A 157 -15.75 -4.37 -3.07
C HIS A 157 -15.41 -3.19 -3.98
N LEU A 158 -14.13 -2.88 -4.15
CA LEU A 158 -13.66 -1.83 -5.07
C LEU A 158 -14.04 -2.17 -6.52
N LEU A 159 -13.81 -3.41 -6.94
CA LEU A 159 -14.14 -3.90 -8.28
C LEU A 159 -15.64 -3.85 -8.55
N GLN A 160 -16.47 -4.25 -7.58
CA GLN A 160 -17.92 -4.12 -7.64
C GLN A 160 -18.30 -2.66 -7.90
N VAL A 161 -17.81 -1.72 -7.08
CA VAL A 161 -18.16 -0.29 -7.20
C VAL A 161 -17.72 0.27 -8.57
N LEU A 162 -16.59 -0.20 -9.09
CA LEU A 162 -16.09 0.16 -10.41
C LEU A 162 -16.99 -0.39 -11.54
N ILE A 163 -17.27 -1.69 -11.55
CA ILE A 163 -18.09 -2.35 -12.59
C ILE A 163 -19.49 -1.76 -12.66
N TRP A 164 -20.12 -1.50 -11.51
CA TRP A 164 -21.44 -0.89 -11.45
C TRP A 164 -21.39 0.64 -11.62
N GLY A 165 -20.20 1.24 -11.56
CA GLY A 165 -19.94 2.69 -11.52
C GLY A 165 -20.77 3.41 -10.48
N ALA A 166 -20.77 2.83 -9.27
CA ALA A 166 -21.35 3.44 -8.08
C ALA A 166 -20.48 4.58 -7.52
N TYR A 167 -19.30 4.84 -8.09
CA TYR A 167 -18.44 5.99 -7.77
C TYR A 167 -18.90 7.31 -8.42
N LYS A 168 -19.82 7.26 -9.39
CA LYS A 168 -20.33 8.46 -10.07
C LYS A 168 -21.15 9.35 -9.13
N LYS A 169 -21.41 10.58 -9.56
CA LYS A 169 -22.24 11.57 -8.84
C LYS A 169 -23.49 10.95 -8.21
N PRO A 170 -23.81 11.23 -6.93
CA PRO A 170 -23.14 12.14 -5.97
C PRO A 170 -22.12 11.44 -5.03
N ARG A 171 -21.44 10.39 -5.49
CA ARG A 171 -20.65 9.46 -4.65
C ARG A 171 -19.15 9.59 -4.85
N GLU A 172 -18.69 10.68 -5.43
CA GLU A 172 -17.27 10.91 -5.76
C GLU A 172 -16.41 10.89 -4.49
N ILE A 173 -16.85 11.57 -3.43
CA ILE A 173 -16.12 11.59 -2.14
C ILE A 173 -16.12 10.22 -1.46
N MET A 174 -17.22 9.47 -1.56
CA MET A 174 -17.30 8.11 -1.03
C MET A 174 -16.26 7.20 -1.69
N TRP A 175 -16.08 7.33 -3.00
CA TRP A 175 -15.06 6.61 -3.75
C TRP A 175 -13.65 6.98 -3.31
N VAL A 176 -13.33 8.28 -3.20
CA VAL A 176 -12.01 8.72 -2.73
C VAL A 176 -11.70 8.16 -1.34
N VAL A 177 -12.63 8.26 -0.40
CA VAL A 177 -12.46 7.66 0.94
C VAL A 177 -12.28 6.14 0.85
N GLY A 178 -13.03 5.46 -0.03
CA GLY A 178 -12.89 4.02 -0.26
C GLY A 178 -11.51 3.60 -0.81
N VAL A 179 -10.96 4.37 -1.76
CA VAL A 179 -9.60 4.13 -2.29
C VAL A 179 -8.55 4.37 -1.20
N ILE A 180 -8.72 5.41 -0.38
CA ILE A 180 -7.82 5.67 0.76
C ILE A 180 -7.91 4.52 1.78
N LEU A 181 -9.11 4.02 2.10
CA LEU A 181 -9.30 2.83 2.95
C LEU A 181 -8.59 1.59 2.40
N PHE A 182 -8.68 1.37 1.09
CA PHE A 182 -7.95 0.29 0.42
C PHE A 182 -6.43 0.43 0.60
N LEU A 183 -5.89 1.64 0.45
CA LEU A 183 -4.47 1.91 0.68
C LEU A 183 -4.03 1.63 2.11
N PHE A 184 -4.78 2.13 3.11
CA PHE A 184 -4.45 1.86 4.50
C PHE A 184 -4.60 0.37 4.86
N THR A 185 -5.48 -0.37 4.18
CA THR A 185 -5.58 -1.83 4.33
C THR A 185 -4.33 -2.54 3.80
N LEU A 186 -3.76 -2.11 2.67
CA LEU A 186 -2.49 -2.64 2.18
C LEU A 186 -1.32 -2.28 3.11
N VAL A 187 -1.32 -1.06 3.68
CA VAL A 187 -0.32 -0.64 4.68
C VAL A 187 -0.41 -1.50 5.94
N MET A 188 -1.61 -1.88 6.38
CA MET A 188 -1.77 -2.85 7.49
C MET A 188 -1.14 -4.20 7.16
N GLY A 189 -1.38 -4.71 5.95
CA GLY A 189 -0.77 -5.96 5.48
C GLY A 189 0.75 -5.92 5.51
N LEU A 190 1.36 -4.81 5.05
CA LEU A 190 2.82 -4.64 5.06
C LEU A 190 3.38 -4.48 6.48
N THR A 191 2.77 -3.62 7.30
CA THR A 191 3.31 -3.28 8.63
C THR A 191 3.18 -4.41 9.63
N GLY A 192 2.14 -5.25 9.51
CA GLY A 192 1.96 -6.45 10.34
C GLY A 192 2.92 -7.57 9.95
N TYR A 193 3.29 -7.66 8.67
CA TYR A 193 4.18 -8.70 8.14
C TYR A 193 5.58 -8.68 8.77
N LEU A 194 6.03 -7.51 9.25
CA LEU A 194 7.33 -7.36 9.92
C LEU A 194 7.35 -7.96 11.34
N LEU A 195 6.21 -7.92 12.05
CA LEU A 195 6.16 -8.14 13.49
C LEU A 195 6.60 -9.54 13.96
N PRO A 196 6.35 -10.65 13.24
CA PRO A 196 6.85 -11.98 13.63
C PRO A 196 8.38 -12.06 13.74
N TRP A 197 9.11 -11.19 13.02
CA TRP A 197 10.56 -11.10 13.05
C TRP A 197 11.30 -12.42 12.71
N ASP A 198 10.72 -13.20 11.80
CA ASP A 198 11.38 -14.35 11.18
C ASP A 198 12.21 -13.94 9.95
N LEU A 199 12.89 -14.91 9.32
CA LEU A 199 13.71 -14.68 8.13
C LEU A 199 12.94 -13.96 7.02
N ASN A 200 11.72 -14.39 6.70
CA ASN A 200 10.95 -13.79 5.61
C ASN A 200 10.46 -12.38 5.96
N ALA A 201 9.93 -12.21 7.16
CA ALA A 201 9.49 -10.93 7.70
C ALA A 201 10.60 -9.88 7.64
N TYR A 202 11.83 -10.25 8.03
CA TYR A 202 12.99 -9.36 7.96
C TYR A 202 13.32 -8.97 6.51
N PHE A 203 13.63 -9.93 5.65
CA PHE A 203 14.10 -9.59 4.30
C PHE A 203 13.00 -8.96 3.43
N ALA A 204 11.75 -9.40 3.53
CA ALA A 204 10.64 -8.81 2.78
C ALA A 204 10.39 -7.36 3.20
N SER A 205 10.48 -7.09 4.51
CA SER A 205 10.37 -5.72 5.03
C SER A 205 11.54 -4.85 4.60
N GLN A 206 12.76 -5.40 4.54
CA GLN A 206 13.93 -4.66 4.09
C GLN A 206 13.76 -4.19 2.64
N VAL A 207 13.23 -5.04 1.76
CA VAL A 207 12.90 -4.67 0.37
C VAL A 207 11.84 -3.57 0.34
N ALA A 208 10.76 -3.71 1.10
CA ALA A 208 9.71 -2.70 1.15
C ALA A 208 10.19 -1.33 1.66
N ILE A 209 11.08 -1.31 2.68
CA ILE A 209 11.70 -0.10 3.20
C ILE A 209 12.66 0.51 2.16
N ASN A 210 13.43 -0.31 1.44
CA ASN A 210 14.32 0.16 0.38
C ASN A 210 13.55 0.78 -0.78
N ILE A 211 12.46 0.15 -1.22
CA ILE A 211 11.53 0.71 -2.21
C ILE A 211 10.95 2.03 -1.70
N SER A 212 10.51 2.08 -0.45
CA SER A 212 10.02 3.34 0.16
C SER A 212 11.11 4.43 0.16
N GLY A 213 12.37 4.02 0.32
CA GLY A 213 13.55 4.87 0.26
C GLY A 213 13.86 5.46 -1.12
N SER A 214 13.42 4.82 -2.20
CA SER A 214 13.65 5.30 -3.57
C SER A 214 12.65 6.37 -4.02
N ALA A 215 11.61 6.62 -3.21
CA ALA A 215 10.61 7.64 -3.51
C ALA A 215 11.24 9.05 -3.57
N PRO A 216 10.88 9.87 -4.58
CA PRO A 216 11.42 11.22 -4.68
C PRO A 216 10.95 12.06 -3.50
N ILE A 217 11.78 13.03 -3.09
CA ILE A 217 11.53 14.04 -2.04
C ILE A 217 11.57 13.49 -0.61
N LEU A 218 10.73 12.51 -0.27
CA LEU A 218 10.58 12.03 1.12
C LEU A 218 11.18 10.65 1.37
N GLY A 219 11.66 9.92 0.34
CA GLY A 219 12.09 8.54 0.47
C GLY A 219 13.21 8.33 1.49
N GLU A 220 14.27 9.14 1.43
CA GLU A 220 15.40 9.01 2.36
C GLU A 220 14.98 9.25 3.82
N TRP A 221 14.11 10.24 4.05
CA TRP A 221 13.55 10.51 5.37
C TRP A 221 12.66 9.36 5.86
N VAL A 222 11.78 8.83 4.99
CA VAL A 222 10.91 7.68 5.32
C VAL A 222 11.75 6.45 5.65
N LYS A 223 12.75 6.13 4.84
CA LYS A 223 13.67 5.00 5.10
C LYS A 223 14.44 5.20 6.39
N GLY A 224 14.98 6.40 6.63
CA GLY A 224 15.68 6.72 7.89
C GLY A 224 14.77 6.55 9.10
N PHE A 225 13.52 7.01 9.01
CA PHE A 225 12.52 6.85 10.07
C PHE A 225 12.05 5.41 10.24
N LEU A 226 11.92 4.60 9.19
CA LEU A 226 11.45 3.23 9.33
C LEU A 226 12.57 2.29 9.79
N GLN A 227 13.75 2.37 9.17
CA GLN A 227 14.86 1.44 9.39
C GLN A 227 15.68 1.76 10.65
N ASP A 228 15.92 3.04 10.94
CA ASP A 228 16.78 3.51 12.02
C ASP A 228 18.20 2.88 12.05
N GLY A 229 19.12 3.46 11.28
CA GLY A 229 20.51 3.02 11.23
C GLY A 229 20.84 2.13 10.01
N PRO A 230 22.04 1.51 9.98
CA PRO A 230 22.53 0.79 8.80
C PRO A 230 21.79 -0.53 8.54
N SER A 231 21.12 -1.09 9.55
CA SER A 231 20.30 -2.31 9.47
C SER A 231 19.06 -2.16 10.36
N MET A 232 18.02 -2.94 10.11
CA MET A 232 16.85 -2.92 10.98
C MET A 232 17.17 -3.51 12.36
N GLY A 233 16.63 -2.88 13.41
CA GLY A 233 16.86 -3.27 14.81
C GLY A 233 15.63 -3.09 15.68
N THR A 234 15.81 -3.06 16.99
CA THR A 234 14.71 -2.95 17.97
C THR A 234 13.82 -1.73 17.73
N LEU A 235 14.40 -0.59 17.34
CA LEU A 235 13.62 0.62 17.09
C LEU A 235 12.75 0.50 15.83
N THR A 236 13.21 -0.20 14.77
CA THR A 236 12.40 -0.57 13.61
C THR A 236 11.15 -1.33 14.06
N VAL A 237 11.34 -2.41 14.82
CA VAL A 237 10.25 -3.26 15.31
C VAL A 237 9.24 -2.44 16.13
N ASN A 238 9.74 -1.60 17.03
CA ASN A 238 8.88 -0.78 17.88
C ASN A 238 8.09 0.28 17.08
N ARG A 239 8.70 0.91 16.07
CA ARG A 239 8.00 1.86 15.17
C ARG A 239 6.91 1.15 14.36
N PHE A 240 7.21 -0.01 13.78
CA PHE A 240 6.24 -0.81 13.05
C PHE A 240 5.10 -1.30 13.94
N PHE A 241 5.40 -1.73 15.18
CA PHE A 241 4.38 -2.07 16.17
C PHE A 241 3.47 -0.88 16.45
N GLY A 242 4.02 0.32 16.69
CA GLY A 242 3.25 1.55 16.90
C GLY A 242 2.34 1.90 15.71
N ILE A 243 2.86 1.76 14.49
CA ILE A 243 2.13 2.03 13.25
C ILE A 243 0.99 1.03 13.06
N HIS A 244 1.29 -0.27 13.22
CA HIS A 244 0.37 -1.37 12.94
C HIS A 244 -0.73 -1.52 14.00
N VAL A 245 -0.40 -1.34 15.27
CA VAL A 245 -1.34 -1.59 16.38
C VAL A 245 -2.18 -0.36 16.70
N TRP A 246 -1.60 0.84 16.61
CA TRP A 246 -2.26 2.07 17.07
C TRP A 246 -2.63 3.00 15.93
N LEU A 247 -1.63 3.51 15.19
CA LEU A 247 -1.84 4.62 14.27
C LEU A 247 -2.76 4.25 13.10
N VAL A 248 -2.41 3.20 12.36
CA VAL A 248 -3.15 2.83 11.15
C VAL A 248 -4.53 2.26 11.47
N PRO A 249 -4.73 1.39 12.48
CA PRO A 249 -6.07 0.95 12.87
C PRO A 249 -6.99 2.10 13.28
N ALA A 250 -6.48 3.09 14.04
CA ALA A 250 -7.27 4.26 14.42
C ALA A 250 -7.72 5.07 13.20
N LEU A 251 -6.82 5.27 12.23
CA LEU A 251 -7.15 5.93 10.96
C LEU A 251 -8.14 5.12 10.11
N LEU A 252 -7.99 3.80 10.05
CA LEU A 252 -8.92 2.92 9.35
C LEU A 252 -10.32 3.00 9.95
N VAL A 253 -10.46 2.95 11.28
CA VAL A 253 -11.76 3.08 11.97
C VAL A 253 -12.38 4.45 11.68
N LEU A 254 -11.60 5.53 11.80
CA LEU A 254 -12.07 6.89 11.52
C LEU A 254 -12.57 7.03 10.07
N LEU A 255 -11.78 6.56 9.11
CA LEU A 255 -12.14 6.59 7.69
C LEU A 255 -13.33 5.68 7.38
N ALA A 256 -13.45 4.51 8.03
CA ALA A 256 -14.58 3.59 7.85
C ALA A 256 -15.88 4.21 8.39
N VAL A 257 -15.85 4.86 9.55
CA VAL A 257 -16.98 5.63 10.09
C VAL A 257 -17.35 6.76 9.13
N GLY A 258 -16.37 7.51 8.62
CA GLY A 258 -16.60 8.55 7.61
C GLY A 258 -17.24 7.99 6.33
N HIS A 259 -16.72 6.87 5.84
CA HIS A 259 -17.22 6.17 4.66
C HIS A 259 -18.68 5.74 4.82
N LEU A 260 -19.02 5.11 5.95
CA LEU A 260 -20.38 4.72 6.28
C LEU A 260 -21.31 5.93 6.45
N THR A 261 -20.82 7.03 7.04
CA THR A 261 -21.62 8.25 7.22
C THR A 261 -22.00 8.87 5.87
N ILE A 262 -21.05 8.95 4.94
CA ILE A 262 -21.31 9.42 3.56
C ILE A 262 -22.25 8.45 2.84
N PHE A 263 -22.10 7.14 3.06
CA PHE A 263 -23.00 6.12 2.52
C PHE A 263 -24.44 6.31 3.01
N ARG A 264 -24.64 6.56 4.30
CA ARG A 264 -25.97 6.81 4.85
C ARG A 264 -26.59 8.12 4.36
N HIS A 265 -25.78 9.15 4.11
CA HIS A 265 -26.27 10.39 3.52
C HIS A 265 -26.72 10.20 2.06
N ASN A 266 -25.93 9.47 1.26
CA ASN A 266 -26.19 9.33 -0.18
C ASN A 266 -27.05 8.09 -0.54
N GLY A 267 -27.30 7.16 0.38
CA GLY A 267 -27.98 5.87 0.16
C GLY A 267 -27.15 4.88 -0.66
N ALA A 268 -27.71 3.75 -1.11
CA ALA A 268 -27.03 2.89 -2.09
C ALA A 268 -27.28 3.34 -3.54
N ALA A 269 -26.37 3.04 -4.47
CA ALA A 269 -26.47 3.51 -5.85
C ALA A 269 -27.67 2.88 -6.62
N GLY A 270 -28.08 1.67 -6.26
CA GLY A 270 -29.15 0.95 -6.95
C GLY A 270 -28.86 0.61 -8.41
N PRO A 271 -29.85 0.05 -9.12
CA PRO A 271 -29.76 -0.21 -10.56
C PRO A 271 -29.49 1.08 -11.34
N ALA A 272 -28.87 0.94 -12.51
CA ALA A 272 -28.61 2.09 -13.38
C ALA A 272 -29.94 2.76 -13.77
N ALA A 273 -30.02 4.09 -13.60
CA ALA A 273 -31.26 4.87 -13.72
C ALA A 273 -31.87 4.84 -15.14
N ASP A 274 -31.07 4.50 -16.15
CA ASP A 274 -31.46 4.36 -17.55
C ASP A 274 -32.10 3.00 -17.89
N LYS A 275 -32.31 2.13 -16.90
CA LYS A 275 -33.23 0.98 -17.00
C LYS A 275 -34.26 1.06 -15.87
N PRO A 276 -35.55 0.81 -16.15
CA PRO A 276 -36.52 0.66 -15.07
C PRO A 276 -36.05 -0.47 -14.14
N PRO A 277 -36.12 -0.27 -12.81
CA PRO A 277 -35.67 -1.28 -11.85
C PRO A 277 -36.43 -2.59 -12.10
N THR A 278 -35.70 -3.65 -12.41
CA THR A 278 -36.28 -4.98 -12.71
C THR A 278 -36.85 -5.65 -11.46
N ARG A 279 -36.41 -5.22 -10.27
CA ARG A 279 -36.88 -5.68 -8.97
C ARG A 279 -37.48 -4.52 -8.20
N LYS A 280 -38.58 -4.78 -7.50
CA LYS A 280 -39.17 -3.81 -6.56
C LYS A 280 -38.12 -3.46 -5.49
N PRO A 281 -38.05 -2.19 -5.05
CA PRO A 281 -37.30 -1.83 -3.85
C PRO A 281 -37.69 -2.79 -2.72
N GLY A 282 -36.68 -3.34 -2.05
CA GLY A 282 -36.85 -4.28 -0.96
C GLY A 282 -36.22 -3.70 0.30
N ARG A 283 -36.78 -4.00 1.46
CA ARG A 283 -36.23 -3.53 2.74
C ARG A 283 -34.91 -4.22 3.05
N PHE A 284 -34.06 -3.52 3.80
CA PHE A 284 -32.81 -4.05 4.32
C PHE A 284 -33.05 -5.29 5.20
N TRP A 285 -33.96 -5.18 6.18
CA TRP A 285 -34.48 -6.32 6.93
C TRP A 285 -35.73 -6.92 6.26
N PRO A 286 -35.84 -8.25 6.13
CA PRO A 286 -34.86 -9.27 6.52
C PRO A 286 -33.89 -9.66 5.39
N ASN A 287 -34.20 -9.28 4.15
CA ASN A 287 -33.62 -9.91 2.97
C ASN A 287 -32.14 -9.57 2.76
N GLN A 288 -31.77 -8.29 2.80
CA GLN A 288 -30.37 -7.89 2.58
C GLN A 288 -29.50 -8.30 3.76
N LEU A 289 -29.98 -8.08 4.99
CA LEU A 289 -29.22 -8.48 6.18
C LEU A 289 -28.93 -10.00 6.20
N PHE A 290 -29.87 -10.83 5.75
CA PHE A 290 -29.64 -12.27 5.63
C PHE A 290 -28.49 -12.59 4.65
N MET A 291 -28.48 -11.95 3.47
CA MET A 291 -27.39 -12.14 2.49
C MET A 291 -26.05 -11.64 3.03
N ASP A 292 -26.04 -10.48 3.68
CA ASP A 292 -24.84 -9.90 4.32
C ASP A 292 -24.30 -10.84 5.40
N THR A 293 -25.19 -11.39 6.23
CA THR A 293 -24.84 -12.34 7.30
C THR A 293 -24.28 -13.62 6.71
N LEU A 294 -24.94 -14.18 5.69
CA LEU A 294 -24.51 -15.43 5.05
C LEU A 294 -23.10 -15.31 4.48
N VAL A 295 -22.81 -14.22 3.74
CA VAL A 295 -21.48 -14.03 3.14
C VAL A 295 -20.43 -13.69 4.19
N SER A 296 -20.78 -12.94 5.25
CA SER A 296 -19.86 -12.65 6.35
C SER A 296 -19.50 -13.91 7.14
N VAL A 297 -20.48 -14.78 7.42
CA VAL A 297 -20.26 -16.08 8.05
C VAL A 297 -19.42 -16.99 7.15
N ALA A 298 -19.67 -16.99 5.84
CA ALA A 298 -18.84 -17.74 4.89
C ALA A 298 -17.39 -17.24 4.88
N ALA A 299 -17.17 -15.91 4.87
CA ALA A 299 -15.84 -15.32 4.93
C ALA A 299 -15.13 -15.69 6.25
N PHE A 300 -15.84 -15.62 7.38
CA PHE A 300 -15.30 -16.05 8.67
C PHE A 300 -14.97 -17.55 8.70
N ALA A 301 -15.86 -18.40 8.16
CA ALA A 301 -15.61 -19.83 8.05
C ALA A 301 -14.38 -20.14 7.19
N ILE A 302 -14.16 -19.41 6.09
CA ILE A 302 -12.94 -19.51 5.29
C ILE A 302 -11.71 -19.17 6.13
N MET A 303 -11.72 -18.07 6.90
CA MET A 303 -10.60 -17.72 7.78
C MET A 303 -10.31 -18.83 8.81
N VAL A 304 -11.34 -19.39 9.44
CA VAL A 304 -11.22 -20.47 10.43
C VAL A 304 -10.69 -21.75 9.79
N ILE A 305 -11.22 -22.15 8.63
CA ILE A 305 -10.77 -23.34 7.90
C ILE A 305 -9.29 -23.18 7.52
N LEU A 306 -8.89 -22.02 6.98
CA LEU A 306 -7.50 -21.76 6.64
C LEU A 306 -6.59 -21.76 7.87
N ALA A 307 -7.04 -21.17 8.99
CA ALA A 307 -6.29 -21.18 10.24
C ALA A 307 -6.03 -22.59 10.80
N ILE A 308 -6.93 -23.55 10.53
CA ILE A 308 -6.81 -24.94 11.00
C ILE A 308 -6.05 -25.82 10.00
N VAL A 309 -6.35 -25.68 8.71
CA VAL A 309 -5.82 -26.56 7.64
C VAL A 309 -4.45 -26.12 7.15
N ALA A 310 -4.19 -24.81 7.15
CA ALA A 310 -2.95 -24.20 6.69
C ALA A 310 -2.47 -23.17 7.73
N PRO A 311 -2.13 -23.57 8.97
CA PRO A 311 -1.62 -22.64 9.95
C PRO A 311 -0.38 -21.90 9.40
N PRO A 312 -0.24 -20.59 9.69
CA PRO A 312 0.88 -19.82 9.16
C PRO A 312 2.20 -20.35 9.71
N GLU A 313 3.12 -20.70 8.82
CA GLU A 313 4.44 -21.18 9.20
C GLU A 313 5.29 -20.02 9.77
N LEU A 314 5.84 -20.23 10.97
CA LEU A 314 6.84 -19.33 11.55
C LEU A 314 8.24 -19.84 11.18
N LEU A 315 8.94 -19.08 10.34
CA LEU A 315 10.29 -19.45 9.93
C LEU A 315 11.31 -19.23 11.07
N ASN A 316 12.55 -19.65 10.83
CA ASN A 316 13.65 -19.41 11.76
C ASN A 316 13.81 -17.92 12.07
N LYS A 317 14.32 -17.62 13.26
CA LYS A 317 14.60 -16.26 13.71
C LYS A 317 15.45 -15.51 12.67
N ALA A 318 15.13 -14.25 12.43
CA ALA A 318 15.85 -13.41 11.49
C ALA A 318 17.35 -13.38 11.78
N ASP A 319 18.15 -13.74 10.77
CA ASP A 319 19.61 -13.58 10.76
C ASP A 319 19.99 -12.59 9.64
N PRO A 320 20.39 -11.35 9.98
CA PRO A 320 20.82 -10.35 9.01
C PRO A 320 22.01 -10.76 8.15
N ASN A 321 22.80 -11.75 8.58
CA ASN A 321 23.98 -12.23 7.85
C ASN A 321 23.65 -13.32 6.83
N ASN A 322 22.41 -13.80 6.79
CA ASN A 322 21.98 -14.82 5.84
C ASN A 322 21.78 -14.19 4.45
N SER A 323 22.82 -14.24 3.61
CA SER A 323 22.76 -13.74 2.23
C SER A 323 22.14 -14.71 1.24
N THR A 324 21.77 -15.92 1.69
CA THR A 324 21.21 -16.96 0.81
C THR A 324 19.69 -16.97 0.82
N PHE A 325 19.05 -16.52 1.91
CA PHE A 325 17.61 -16.49 2.04
C PHE A 325 16.97 -15.52 1.06
N VAL A 326 15.76 -15.83 0.57
CA VAL A 326 14.99 -14.90 -0.25
C VAL A 326 13.59 -14.68 0.21
N PRO A 327 13.25 -13.39 0.32
CA PRO A 327 11.94 -13.02 0.72
C PRO A 327 10.91 -13.30 -0.37
N SER A 328 9.81 -13.88 0.05
CA SER A 328 8.58 -13.92 -0.75
C SER A 328 7.63 -12.87 -0.19
N PRO A 329 7.24 -11.85 -0.99
CA PRO A 329 6.22 -10.92 -0.56
C PRO A 329 4.86 -11.61 -0.46
N ALA A 330 3.97 -11.05 0.35
CA ALA A 330 2.60 -11.54 0.44
C ALA A 330 1.88 -11.52 -0.93
N TRP A 331 0.90 -12.41 -1.12
CA TRP A 331 0.26 -12.64 -2.41
C TRP A 331 -0.33 -11.36 -3.05
N TYR A 332 -0.85 -10.46 -2.21
CA TYR A 332 -1.43 -9.18 -2.63
C TYR A 332 -0.38 -8.14 -3.10
N PHE A 333 0.91 -8.42 -2.91
CA PHE A 333 2.03 -7.64 -3.45
C PHE A 333 2.78 -8.34 -4.59
N LEU A 334 2.43 -9.59 -4.93
CA LEU A 334 3.10 -10.33 -6.01
C LEU A 334 3.00 -9.64 -7.37
N SER A 335 1.90 -8.94 -7.65
CA SER A 335 1.77 -8.17 -8.90
C SER A 335 2.81 -7.06 -9.00
N LEU A 336 3.05 -6.32 -7.91
CA LEU A 336 4.07 -5.28 -7.86
C LEU A 336 5.48 -5.87 -8.00
N TYR A 337 5.72 -6.99 -7.32
CA TYR A 337 6.98 -7.73 -7.45
C TYR A 337 7.21 -8.26 -8.88
N GLY A 338 6.17 -8.77 -9.54
CA GLY A 338 6.24 -9.21 -10.92
C GLY A 338 6.56 -8.06 -11.89
N ILE A 339 5.97 -6.88 -11.68
CA ILE A 339 6.28 -5.67 -12.47
C ILE A 339 7.75 -5.28 -12.26
N LEU A 340 8.24 -5.28 -11.03
CA LEU A 340 9.65 -5.03 -10.71
C LEU A 340 10.57 -6.02 -11.44
N ARG A 341 10.21 -7.31 -11.48
CA ARG A 341 11.03 -8.34 -12.13
C ARG A 341 11.03 -8.26 -13.66
N LEU A 342 9.96 -7.73 -14.26
CA LEU A 342 9.90 -7.46 -15.70
C LEU A 342 10.69 -6.20 -16.10
N ALA A 343 10.94 -5.29 -15.17
CA ALA A 343 11.60 -4.04 -15.46
C ALA A 343 13.12 -4.21 -15.55
N PRO A 344 13.79 -3.59 -16.54
CA PRO A 344 15.24 -3.53 -16.53
C PRO A 344 15.72 -2.67 -15.36
N PRO A 345 16.99 -2.81 -14.93
CA PRO A 345 17.54 -2.16 -13.74
C PRO A 345 17.47 -0.63 -13.77
N SER A 346 17.59 -0.05 -14.96
CA SER A 346 17.46 1.40 -15.16
C SER A 346 16.05 1.93 -14.91
N MET A 347 15.03 1.05 -14.88
CA MET A 347 13.62 1.38 -14.75
C MET A 347 13.03 0.92 -13.42
N GLU A 348 13.85 0.53 -12.45
CA GLU A 348 13.42 0.02 -11.15
C GLU A 348 12.52 1.03 -10.40
N VAL A 349 12.93 2.29 -10.36
CA VAL A 349 12.16 3.40 -9.75
C VAL A 349 10.83 3.60 -10.49
N VAL A 350 10.83 3.42 -11.82
CA VAL A 350 9.61 3.55 -12.61
C VAL A 350 8.63 2.43 -12.28
N ALA A 351 9.13 1.21 -12.17
CA ALA A 351 8.34 0.02 -11.84
C ALA A 351 7.77 0.05 -10.42
N THR A 352 8.54 0.52 -9.44
CA THR A 352 8.19 0.44 -8.01
C THR A 352 7.48 1.67 -7.48
N ILE A 353 7.74 2.85 -8.04
CA ILE A 353 7.15 4.11 -7.57
C ILE A 353 6.19 4.69 -8.60
N VAL A 354 6.64 4.89 -9.84
CA VAL A 354 5.86 5.65 -10.84
C VAL A 354 4.61 4.88 -11.27
N VAL A 355 4.74 3.60 -11.61
CA VAL A 355 3.61 2.77 -12.07
C VAL A 355 2.52 2.63 -10.98
N PRO A 356 2.85 2.23 -9.73
CA PRO A 356 1.84 2.14 -8.67
C PRO A 356 1.24 3.50 -8.31
N THR A 357 2.05 4.57 -8.27
CA THR A 357 1.54 5.91 -8.00
C THR A 357 0.57 6.38 -9.07
N LEU A 358 0.91 6.20 -10.36
CA LEU A 358 0.02 6.55 -11.46
C LEU A 358 -1.28 5.74 -11.42
N PHE A 359 -1.18 4.44 -11.14
CA PHE A 359 -2.34 3.57 -10.95
C PHE A 359 -3.28 4.10 -9.85
N LEU A 360 -2.72 4.47 -8.71
CA LEU A 360 -3.49 5.03 -7.59
C LEU A 360 -4.09 6.40 -7.91
N LEU A 361 -3.35 7.26 -8.60
CA LEU A 361 -3.86 8.57 -9.04
C LEU A 361 -5.02 8.40 -10.02
N VAL A 362 -4.93 7.47 -10.96
CA VAL A 362 -6.02 7.16 -11.89
C VAL A 362 -7.23 6.62 -11.13
N LEU A 363 -7.04 5.74 -10.15
CA LEU A 363 -8.14 5.27 -9.30
C LEU A 363 -8.77 6.42 -8.53
N LEU A 364 -8.00 7.25 -7.83
CA LEU A 364 -8.51 8.39 -7.06
C LEU A 364 -9.29 9.37 -7.94
N LEU A 365 -8.77 9.69 -9.12
CA LEU A 365 -9.36 10.66 -10.04
C LEU A 365 -10.44 10.06 -10.96
N LEU A 366 -10.70 8.76 -10.88
CA LEU A 366 -11.64 8.04 -11.74
C LEU A 366 -13.03 8.72 -11.84
N PRO A 367 -13.66 9.22 -10.76
CA PRO A 367 -14.97 9.86 -10.85
C PRO A 367 -15.01 11.10 -11.75
N TRP A 368 -13.87 11.78 -11.89
CA TRP A 368 -13.74 12.98 -12.72
C TRP A 368 -13.19 12.69 -14.13
N ILE A 369 -12.46 11.58 -14.28
CA ILE A 369 -11.99 11.09 -15.59
C ILE A 369 -13.15 10.48 -16.38
N ASP A 370 -14.01 9.68 -15.75
CA ASP A 370 -15.15 9.05 -16.42
C ASP A 370 -16.34 10.01 -16.59
N ARG A 371 -16.33 10.75 -17.71
CA ARG A 371 -17.36 11.72 -18.11
C ARG A 371 -18.70 11.11 -18.56
N ASN A 372 -18.79 9.78 -18.73
CA ASN A 372 -20.03 9.16 -19.21
C ASN A 372 -21.10 9.19 -18.11
N PRO A 373 -22.30 9.78 -18.32
CA PRO A 373 -23.31 9.83 -17.27
C PRO A 373 -23.99 8.48 -17.00
N SER A 374 -23.94 7.52 -17.93
CA SER A 374 -24.63 6.23 -17.78
C SER A 374 -23.96 5.33 -16.74
N ARG A 375 -24.79 4.61 -15.98
CA ARG A 375 -24.34 3.54 -15.07
C ARG A 375 -24.50 2.13 -15.65
N VAL A 376 -24.95 1.99 -16.90
CA VAL A 376 -25.12 0.69 -17.55
C VAL A 376 -23.77 0.18 -18.06
N ILE A 377 -23.44 -1.07 -17.72
CA ILE A 377 -22.18 -1.74 -18.09
C ILE A 377 -21.96 -1.71 -19.60
N SER A 378 -22.96 -2.08 -20.41
CA SER A 378 -22.85 -2.11 -21.88
C SER A 378 -22.65 -0.74 -22.52
N ARG A 379 -22.98 0.35 -21.80
CA ARG A 379 -22.77 1.74 -22.27
C ARG A 379 -21.41 2.30 -21.84
N ARG A 380 -20.59 1.52 -21.12
CA ARG A 380 -19.25 1.90 -20.65
C ARG A 380 -18.17 0.90 -21.11
N PRO A 381 -18.11 0.53 -22.41
CA PRO A 381 -17.20 -0.51 -22.88
C PRO A 381 -15.72 -0.16 -22.62
N PHE A 382 -15.35 1.12 -22.68
CA PHE A 382 -13.96 1.54 -22.48
C PHE A 382 -13.48 1.36 -21.03
N ILE A 383 -14.22 1.88 -20.04
CA ILE A 383 -13.85 1.75 -18.62
C ILE A 383 -13.92 0.30 -18.16
N VAL A 384 -14.94 -0.44 -18.59
CA VAL A 384 -15.06 -1.88 -18.28
C VAL A 384 -13.92 -2.65 -18.93
N GLY A 385 -13.58 -2.36 -20.19
CA GLY A 385 -12.45 -2.96 -20.89
C GLY A 385 -11.11 -2.70 -20.20
N ILE A 386 -10.82 -1.45 -19.83
CA ILE A 386 -9.63 -1.09 -19.04
C ILE A 386 -9.60 -1.84 -17.71
N THR A 387 -10.74 -1.92 -17.02
CA THR A 387 -10.82 -2.63 -15.73
C THR A 387 -10.52 -4.11 -15.88
N VAL A 388 -11.04 -4.75 -16.93
CA VAL A 388 -10.75 -6.17 -17.22
C VAL A 388 -9.27 -6.34 -17.55
N LEU A 389 -8.70 -5.50 -18.41
CA LEU A 389 -7.26 -5.53 -18.74
C LEU A 389 -6.39 -5.28 -17.50
N MET A 390 -6.80 -4.38 -16.62
CA MET A 390 -6.14 -4.07 -15.36
C MET A 390 -6.15 -5.29 -14.42
N VAL A 391 -7.30 -5.94 -14.25
CA VAL A 391 -7.41 -7.17 -13.43
C VAL A 391 -6.58 -8.30 -14.03
N LEU A 392 -6.64 -8.50 -15.35
CA LEU A 392 -5.82 -9.50 -16.04
C LEU A 392 -4.32 -9.19 -15.93
N GLY A 393 -3.94 -7.92 -15.99
CA GLY A 393 -2.56 -7.47 -15.78
C GLY A 393 -2.07 -7.74 -14.36
N ILE A 394 -2.89 -7.46 -13.34
CA ILE A 394 -2.57 -7.75 -11.93
C ILE A 394 -2.39 -9.26 -11.73
N ILE A 395 -3.31 -10.07 -12.27
CA ILE A 395 -3.23 -11.54 -12.17
C ILE A 395 -2.00 -12.06 -12.93
N GLY A 396 -1.78 -11.62 -14.17
CA GLY A 396 -0.68 -12.07 -15.02
C GLY A 396 0.69 -11.72 -14.44
N THR A 397 0.87 -10.48 -13.98
CA THR A 397 2.10 -10.06 -13.28
C THR A 397 2.27 -10.75 -11.94
N GLY A 398 1.19 -11.03 -11.21
CA GLY A 398 1.23 -11.81 -9.96
C GLY A 398 1.67 -13.26 -10.19
N ILE A 399 1.13 -13.92 -11.22
CA ILE A 399 1.55 -15.27 -11.62
C ILE A 399 3.02 -15.28 -12.05
N TYR A 400 3.43 -14.28 -12.83
CA TYR A 400 4.84 -14.13 -13.22
C TYR A 400 5.75 -13.90 -12.01
N GLY A 401 5.35 -13.05 -11.06
CA GLY A 401 6.07 -12.83 -9.81
C GLY A 401 6.21 -14.11 -8.98
N GLN A 402 5.13 -14.88 -8.86
CA GLN A 402 5.17 -16.18 -8.18
C GLN A 402 6.06 -17.19 -8.91
N ALA A 403 5.97 -17.26 -10.25
CA ALA A 403 6.81 -18.15 -11.04
C ALA A 403 8.29 -17.76 -10.92
N ALA A 404 8.61 -16.47 -10.88
CA ALA A 404 9.96 -15.99 -10.64
C ALA A 404 10.47 -16.40 -9.24
N ILE A 405 9.63 -16.35 -8.21
CA ILE A 405 9.98 -16.85 -6.87
C ILE A 405 10.21 -18.35 -6.89
N ASN A 406 9.37 -19.13 -7.58
CA ASN A 406 9.50 -20.59 -7.66
C ASN A 406 10.75 -21.01 -8.44
N GLN A 407 11.01 -20.38 -9.59
CA GLN A 407 12.23 -20.61 -10.39
C GLN A 407 13.46 -20.23 -9.61
N ALA A 408 13.37 -19.12 -8.87
CA ALA A 408 14.40 -18.78 -7.93
C ALA A 408 14.53 -19.97 -6.99
N ALA A 409 13.48 -20.37 -6.23
CA ALA A 409 13.38 -21.47 -5.22
C ALA A 409 13.88 -22.88 -5.63
N GLU A 410 13.97 -23.17 -6.92
CA GLU A 410 14.59 -24.40 -7.44
C GLU A 410 16.14 -24.33 -7.51
N GLN A 411 16.73 -23.16 -7.76
CA GLN A 411 18.16 -23.01 -8.07
C GLN A 411 19.14 -23.11 -6.87
N SER A 412 18.67 -23.29 -5.63
CA SER A 412 19.44 -23.36 -4.37
C SER A 412 19.21 -24.69 -3.66
N GLY A 413 18.60 -25.65 -4.37
CA GLY A 413 18.45 -27.02 -3.88
C GLY A 413 17.39 -27.16 -2.80
N GLY A 414 16.26 -26.45 -2.92
CA GLY A 414 15.10 -26.63 -2.03
C GLY A 414 15.22 -25.95 -0.66
N ASN A 415 16.31 -25.21 -0.42
CA ASN A 415 16.34 -24.23 0.66
C ASN A 415 15.55 -23.01 0.18
N VAL A 416 14.25 -22.98 0.47
CA VAL A 416 13.36 -21.90 0.03
C VAL A 416 13.93 -20.57 0.48
N GLY A 417 14.41 -19.83 -0.51
CA GLY A 417 15.14 -18.59 -0.36
C GLY A 417 16.23 -18.52 -1.42
N ILE A 418 15.94 -17.98 -2.61
CA ILE A 418 16.90 -17.85 -3.72
C ILE A 418 16.85 -16.53 -4.43
N CYS A 419 18.01 -15.88 -4.49
CA CYS A 419 18.32 -14.80 -5.39
C CYS A 419 19.83 -14.91 -5.64
N ALA A 420 20.27 -15.94 -6.35
CA ALA A 420 21.57 -15.85 -7.04
C ALA A 420 21.49 -14.78 -8.16
N ASP A 421 20.30 -14.57 -8.75
CA ASP A 421 20.10 -13.64 -9.87
C ASP A 421 19.25 -12.39 -9.57
N ALA A 422 18.80 -12.18 -8.32
CA ALA A 422 18.24 -10.88 -7.91
C ALA A 422 19.12 -10.15 -6.89
N CYS A 423 19.92 -10.86 -6.10
CA CYS A 423 21.05 -10.22 -5.41
C CYS A 423 22.12 -9.83 -6.42
N GLY A 424 22.30 -10.61 -7.50
CA GLY A 424 23.13 -10.19 -8.63
C GLY A 424 22.67 -8.93 -9.34
N HIS A 425 21.42 -8.44 -9.15
CA HIS A 425 20.97 -7.19 -9.76
C HIS A 425 20.72 -6.07 -8.75
N GLU A 426 20.14 -6.31 -7.57
CA GLU A 426 20.03 -5.30 -6.50
C GLU A 426 21.34 -5.11 -5.73
N GLN A 427 22.18 -6.15 -5.55
CA GLN A 427 23.53 -5.96 -4.99
C GLN A 427 24.53 -5.54 -6.07
N ALA A 428 24.30 -5.87 -7.34
CA ALA A 428 25.04 -5.21 -8.42
C ALA A 428 24.58 -3.77 -8.66
N VAL A 429 23.34 -3.37 -8.34
CA VAL A 429 22.88 -1.97 -8.45
C VAL A 429 23.20 -1.20 -7.17
N ALA A 430 23.22 -1.81 -5.98
CA ALA A 430 23.88 -1.22 -4.81
C ALA A 430 25.40 -1.08 -5.02
N ALA A 431 26.00 -1.94 -5.83
CA ALA A 431 27.40 -1.83 -6.26
C ALA A 431 27.62 -0.95 -7.51
N ASN A 432 26.61 -0.69 -8.35
CA ASN A 432 26.77 0.04 -9.63
C ASN A 432 25.91 1.32 -9.76
N ALA A 433 25.03 1.64 -8.81
CA ALA A 433 24.24 2.88 -8.78
C ALA A 433 24.64 3.83 -7.63
N GLY A 434 25.68 3.48 -6.87
CA GLY A 434 26.39 4.42 -6.01
C GLY A 434 27.82 4.56 -6.51
N SER A 435 28.40 5.75 -6.37
CA SER A 435 29.85 5.99 -6.47
C SER A 435 30.67 4.78 -5.99
N PRO A 436 31.84 4.45 -6.59
CA PRO A 436 32.73 3.37 -6.13
C PRO A 436 32.97 3.33 -4.61
N LEU A 437 32.80 4.47 -3.93
CA LEU A 437 32.76 4.59 -2.47
C LEU A 437 31.60 3.85 -1.79
N LEU A 438 30.38 3.89 -2.31
CA LEU A 438 29.21 3.23 -1.70
C LEU A 438 29.30 1.70 -1.86
N ALA A 439 29.71 1.24 -3.05
CA ALA A 439 30.02 -0.16 -3.31
C ALA A 439 31.14 -0.67 -2.39
N GLY A 440 32.20 0.12 -2.25
CA GLY A 440 33.29 -0.17 -1.33
C GLY A 440 32.88 -0.19 0.14
N LYS A 441 31.97 0.70 0.56
CA LYS A 441 31.42 0.75 1.91
C LYS A 441 30.63 -0.51 2.26
N ALA A 442 29.83 -1.03 1.33
CA ALA A 442 29.08 -2.26 1.53
C ALA A 442 30.01 -3.46 1.75
N VAL A 443 31.02 -3.62 0.89
CA VAL A 443 32.04 -4.67 1.02
C VAL A 443 32.81 -4.51 2.34
N TYR A 444 33.17 -3.28 2.72
CA TYR A 444 33.87 -2.99 3.97
C TYR A 444 33.08 -3.42 5.20
N LEU A 445 31.81 -3.03 5.29
CA LEU A 445 30.97 -3.36 6.43
C LEU A 445 30.73 -4.86 6.58
N GLN A 446 30.64 -5.59 5.47
CA GLN A 446 30.39 -7.03 5.48
C GLN A 446 31.65 -7.87 5.77
N LYS A 447 32.83 -7.44 5.31
CA LYS A 447 34.04 -8.28 5.29
C LYS A 447 35.20 -7.75 6.11
N CYS A 448 35.28 -6.44 6.32
CA CYS A 448 36.46 -5.80 6.93
C CYS A 448 36.17 -5.18 8.31
N ALA A 449 34.92 -4.73 8.55
CA ALA A 449 34.56 -4.01 9.76
C ALA A 449 34.65 -4.84 11.05
N ALA A 450 34.56 -6.17 10.97
CA ALA A 450 34.72 -7.06 12.13
C ALA A 450 36.11 -6.91 12.79
N CYS A 451 37.15 -6.63 12.00
CA CYS A 451 38.51 -6.46 12.49
C CYS A 451 38.94 -4.98 12.54
N HIS A 452 38.45 -4.16 11.60
CA HIS A 452 38.85 -2.75 11.49
C HIS A 452 37.87 -1.73 12.08
N ASN A 453 36.76 -2.20 12.67
CA ASN A 453 35.64 -1.39 13.17
C ASN A 453 34.90 -0.64 12.05
N ALA A 454 33.60 -0.37 12.19
CA ALA A 454 32.83 0.43 11.24
C ALA A 454 33.40 1.87 11.05
N SER A 455 34.13 2.40 12.04
CA SER A 455 34.78 3.71 11.97
C SER A 455 36.21 3.68 11.41
N GLY A 456 36.71 2.52 10.98
CA GLY A 456 38.09 2.37 10.51
C GLY A 456 39.15 2.60 11.59
N ALA A 457 38.79 2.54 12.88
CA ALA A 457 39.72 2.77 14.00
C ALA A 457 40.63 1.57 14.30
N GLY A 458 40.32 0.38 13.79
CA GLY A 458 41.04 -0.83 14.13
C GLY A 458 40.84 -1.27 15.58
N ILE A 459 41.64 -2.25 16.00
CA ILE A 459 41.74 -2.74 17.37
C ILE A 459 43.18 -2.55 17.80
N ALA A 460 43.43 -1.74 18.82
CA ALA A 460 44.78 -1.41 19.29
C ALA A 460 45.63 -2.68 19.54
N GLY A 461 46.86 -2.69 18.99
CA GLY A 461 47.80 -3.82 19.12
C GLY A 461 47.51 -5.03 18.22
N THR A 462 46.29 -5.16 17.69
CA THR A 462 45.87 -6.31 16.87
C THR A 462 45.65 -5.92 15.42
N PHE A 463 44.76 -4.96 15.14
CA PHE A 463 44.46 -4.51 13.77
C PHE A 463 44.66 -3.00 13.65
N PRO A 464 45.46 -2.53 12.68
CA PRO A 464 45.76 -1.11 12.56
C PRO A 464 44.53 -0.27 12.20
N PRO A 465 44.51 1.01 12.59
CA PRO A 465 43.52 1.96 12.10
C PRO A 465 43.69 2.13 10.58
N LEU A 466 42.57 2.22 9.87
CA LEU A 466 42.51 2.60 8.45
C LEU A 466 42.25 4.10 8.28
N ALA A 467 41.65 4.74 9.28
CA ALA A 467 41.42 6.18 9.30
C ALA A 467 42.75 6.95 9.50
N LYS A 468 43.00 7.96 8.64
CA LYS A 468 44.19 8.83 8.65
C LYS A 468 45.53 8.07 8.64
N ASN A 469 45.55 6.89 8.04
CA ASN A 469 46.70 6.00 8.00
C ASN A 469 47.57 6.27 6.75
N SER A 470 48.85 6.56 6.96
CA SER A 470 49.82 6.86 5.90
C SER A 470 50.01 5.73 4.89
N LEU A 471 49.92 4.46 5.32
CA LEU A 471 49.94 3.29 4.44
C LEU A 471 48.69 3.19 3.58
N VAL A 472 47.53 3.62 4.11
CA VAL A 472 46.27 3.62 3.36
C VAL A 472 46.26 4.74 2.32
N THR A 473 46.75 5.93 2.66
CA THR A 473 46.75 7.10 1.75
C THR A 473 47.95 7.15 0.80
N GLY A 474 49.01 6.37 1.06
CA GLY A 474 50.22 6.30 0.24
C GLY A 474 50.04 5.50 -1.05
N ASP A 475 51.07 4.74 -1.42
CA ASP A 475 51.06 3.91 -2.64
C ASP A 475 49.91 2.89 -2.61
N PRO A 476 48.95 2.94 -3.56
CA PRO A 476 47.85 1.99 -3.61
C PRO A 476 48.31 0.53 -3.68
N LYS A 477 49.49 0.26 -4.26
CA LYS A 477 50.03 -1.09 -4.38
C LYS A 477 50.19 -1.80 -3.02
N ALA A 478 50.66 -1.09 -2.00
CA ALA A 478 50.87 -1.67 -0.67
C ALA A 478 49.56 -2.14 -0.01
N VAL A 479 48.48 -1.38 -0.18
CA VAL A 479 47.15 -1.72 0.37
C VAL A 479 46.51 -2.83 -0.44
N ILE A 480 46.63 -2.78 -1.78
CA ILE A 480 46.12 -3.81 -2.67
C ILE A 480 46.79 -5.15 -2.36
N ASP A 481 48.11 -5.17 -2.19
CA ASP A 481 48.87 -6.38 -1.88
C ASP A 481 48.41 -7.03 -0.56
N ILE A 482 48.22 -6.22 0.49
CA ILE A 482 47.71 -6.69 1.80
C ILE A 482 46.29 -7.26 1.67
N VAL A 483 45.40 -6.61 0.92
CA VAL A 483 44.02 -7.10 0.74
C VAL A 483 43.98 -8.38 -0.09
N VAL A 484 44.76 -8.43 -1.17
CA VAL A 484 44.80 -9.58 -2.09
C VAL A 484 45.45 -10.79 -1.42
N LYS A 485 46.65 -10.63 -0.84
CA LYS A 485 47.47 -11.74 -0.33
C LYS A 485 47.28 -12.01 1.16
N GLY A 486 46.57 -11.13 1.88
CA GLY A 486 46.51 -11.17 3.33
C GLY A 486 47.85 -10.77 3.94
N LYS A 487 47.90 -10.67 5.27
CA LYS A 487 49.14 -10.41 5.99
C LYS A 487 49.14 -11.12 7.33
N THR A 488 50.23 -11.83 7.60
CA THR A 488 50.52 -12.43 8.89
C THR A 488 51.87 -11.92 9.39
N GLY A 489 51.96 -11.63 10.69
CA GLY A 489 53.17 -11.05 11.31
C GLY A 489 53.10 -9.54 11.56
N PRO A 490 54.11 -8.97 12.22
CA PRO A 490 54.07 -7.60 12.72
C PRO A 490 54.07 -6.58 11.56
N ILE A 491 53.09 -5.68 11.57
CA ILE A 491 53.05 -4.48 10.73
C ILE A 491 53.20 -3.25 11.61
N THR A 492 54.06 -2.32 11.20
CA THR A 492 54.18 -1.03 11.87
C THR A 492 53.40 0.01 11.09
N VAL A 493 52.43 0.64 11.74
CA VAL A 493 51.63 1.73 11.18
C VAL A 493 51.80 2.96 12.07
N ASP A 494 52.30 4.05 11.49
CA ASP A 494 52.57 5.32 12.19
C ASP A 494 53.38 5.13 13.49
N GLY A 495 54.41 4.26 13.44
CA GLY A 495 55.31 3.98 14.55
C GLY A 495 54.78 3.01 15.62
N LYS A 496 53.56 2.47 15.46
CA LYS A 496 52.97 1.48 16.38
C LYS A 496 52.91 0.08 15.75
N PRO A 497 53.33 -0.98 16.46
CA PRO A 497 53.27 -2.34 15.96
C PRO A 497 51.87 -2.96 16.13
N TYR A 498 51.45 -3.76 15.16
CA TYR A 498 50.22 -4.55 15.16
C TYR A 498 50.53 -5.96 14.69
N ASN A 499 49.93 -6.99 15.31
CA ASN A 499 50.28 -8.39 15.02
C ASN A 499 49.06 -9.28 14.73
N GLY A 500 47.95 -8.70 14.24
CA GLY A 500 46.78 -9.44 13.81
C GLY A 500 47.00 -10.14 12.47
N ALA A 501 46.38 -11.31 12.31
CA ALA A 501 46.35 -12.02 11.04
C ALA A 501 45.20 -11.49 10.18
N MET A 502 45.52 -11.02 8.97
CA MET A 502 44.54 -10.65 7.96
C MET A 502 44.46 -11.74 6.89
N PRO A 503 43.28 -12.34 6.65
CA PRO A 503 43.13 -13.35 5.60
C PRO A 503 43.32 -12.77 4.21
N ALA A 504 43.72 -13.61 3.27
CA ALA A 504 43.78 -13.26 1.85
C ALA A 504 42.37 -13.19 1.27
N TRP A 505 42.03 -12.10 0.59
CA TRP A 505 40.72 -11.95 -0.07
C TRP A 505 40.74 -12.35 -1.54
N LYS A 506 41.92 -12.67 -2.11
CA LYS A 506 42.04 -13.29 -3.44
C LYS A 506 41.24 -14.60 -3.47
N GLY A 507 40.30 -14.69 -4.40
CA GLY A 507 39.41 -15.85 -4.55
C GLY A 507 38.13 -15.79 -3.69
N GLN A 508 38.01 -14.84 -2.77
CA GLN A 508 36.80 -14.59 -1.99
C GLN A 508 36.05 -13.31 -2.41
N LEU A 509 36.78 -12.33 -2.95
CA LEU A 509 36.24 -11.11 -3.54
C LEU A 509 36.69 -11.00 -5.00
N THR A 510 35.84 -10.40 -5.85
CA THR A 510 36.21 -10.07 -7.23
C THR A 510 37.18 -8.90 -7.27
N ASN A 511 37.95 -8.77 -8.36
CA ASN A 511 38.89 -7.64 -8.53
C ASN A 511 38.17 -6.29 -8.47
N ALA A 512 36.94 -6.21 -9.00
CA ALA A 512 36.08 -5.03 -8.91
C ALA A 512 35.64 -4.72 -7.47
N GLN A 513 35.31 -5.73 -6.66
CA GLN A 513 34.96 -5.56 -5.25
C GLN A 513 36.18 -5.10 -4.43
N ILE A 514 37.36 -5.65 -4.70
CA ILE A 514 38.62 -5.25 -4.07
C ILE A 514 38.96 -3.80 -4.45
N ALA A 515 38.84 -3.42 -5.73
CA ALA A 515 39.08 -2.05 -6.18
C ALA A 515 38.13 -1.05 -5.50
N SER A 516 36.86 -1.43 -5.33
CA SER A 516 35.84 -0.59 -4.68
C SER A 516 36.10 -0.43 -3.18
N VAL A 517 36.37 -1.51 -2.44
CA VAL A 517 36.65 -1.43 -0.99
C VAL A 517 37.94 -0.66 -0.70
N VAL A 518 38.98 -0.84 -1.51
CA VAL A 518 40.24 -0.09 -1.37
C VAL A 518 40.02 1.39 -1.71
N THR A 519 39.21 1.71 -2.71
CA THR A 519 38.83 3.09 -3.03
C THR A 519 38.07 3.76 -1.89
N TYR A 520 37.15 3.03 -1.24
CA TYR A 520 36.40 3.52 -0.09
C TYR A 520 37.29 3.83 1.12
N ILE A 521 38.13 2.89 1.58
CA ILE A 521 39.02 3.12 2.72
C ILE A 521 40.02 4.26 2.47
N ARG A 522 40.39 4.49 1.21
CA ARG A 522 41.30 5.58 0.77
C ARG A 522 40.64 6.96 0.75
N ASN A 523 39.31 7.04 0.84
CA ASN A 523 38.55 8.28 0.69
C ASN A 523 37.54 8.52 1.83
N ASP A 524 37.50 7.68 2.86
CA ASP A 524 36.67 7.85 4.04
C ASP A 524 37.49 8.19 5.31
N TRP A 525 36.81 8.59 6.39
CA TRP A 525 37.42 8.91 7.70
C TRP A 525 38.52 9.98 7.65
N GLY A 526 38.42 10.91 6.70
CA GLY A 526 39.39 11.98 6.49
C GLY A 526 40.57 11.60 5.59
N ASN A 527 40.59 10.40 5.02
CA ASN A 527 41.54 10.01 3.98
C ASN A 527 41.17 10.69 2.66
N LYS A 528 42.19 11.11 1.89
CA LYS A 528 42.03 11.71 0.55
C LYS A 528 43.12 11.16 -0.35
N ALA A 529 42.83 10.12 -1.11
CA ALA A 529 43.80 9.51 -2.00
C ALA A 529 43.15 9.02 -3.31
N SER A 530 43.96 8.83 -4.34
CA SER A 530 43.47 8.42 -5.66
C SER A 530 42.69 7.11 -5.59
N PRO A 531 41.59 6.99 -6.36
CA PRO A 531 40.82 5.76 -6.47
C PRO A 531 41.66 4.64 -7.10
N VAL A 532 41.28 3.39 -6.81
CA VAL A 532 41.94 2.18 -7.31
C VAL A 532 41.06 1.54 -8.38
N THR A 533 41.69 1.13 -9.48
CA THR A 533 41.02 0.48 -10.61
C THR A 533 41.14 -1.04 -10.56
N GLU A 534 40.21 -1.72 -11.20
CA GLU A 534 40.24 -3.18 -11.33
C GLU A 534 41.53 -3.69 -11.98
N ALA A 535 42.06 -2.95 -12.96
CA ALA A 535 43.32 -3.29 -13.64
C ALA A 535 44.53 -3.27 -12.68
N GLN A 536 44.55 -2.34 -11.72
CA GLN A 536 45.60 -2.29 -10.69
C GLN A 536 45.52 -3.49 -9.75
N VAL A 537 44.32 -3.91 -9.38
CA VAL A 537 44.12 -5.12 -8.55
C VAL A 537 44.52 -6.38 -9.33
N ALA A 538 44.12 -6.49 -10.59
CA ALA A 538 44.47 -7.62 -11.44
C ALA A 538 45.99 -7.76 -11.67
N ALA A 539 46.73 -6.65 -11.68
CA ALA A 539 48.18 -6.65 -11.79
C ALA A 539 48.88 -7.20 -10.54
N GLU A 540 48.37 -6.90 -9.34
CA GLU A 540 48.92 -7.39 -8.06
C GLU A 540 48.42 -8.79 -7.67
N ALA A 541 47.32 -9.24 -8.30
CA ALA A 541 46.77 -10.57 -8.11
C ALA A 541 47.48 -11.66 -8.94
N LYS A 542 48.39 -11.30 -9.84
CA LYS A 542 49.32 -12.25 -10.49
C LYS A 542 50.42 -12.64 -9.52
#